data_AF-A0AA38YSH0-F1
#
_entry.id   AF-A0AA38YSH0-F1
#
_cell.length_a   1.000
_cell.length_b   1.000
_cell.length_c   1.000
_cell.angle_alpha   90.00
_cell.angle_beta   90.00
_cell.angle_gamma   90.00
#
_symmetry.space_group_name_H-M   'P 1'
#
loop_
_entity.id
_entity.type
_entity.pdbx_description
1 polymer ?
#
loop_
_entity_poly.entity_id
_entity_poly.type
_entity_poly.pdbx_seq_one_letter_code
_entity_poly.pdbx_strand_id
1 'polypeptide(L)'
;MWLIMKVFLLQILAFLVFGGGIHCQASTRRLTFVVREASYTRLCSPKNILTINGQFPGPTIYAMKGETIIVDVYNKGKENITIHW
;
A
#
# COMPACT_ATOMS: atom_id res chain seq x y z
N MET A 1 -40.39 -17.33 -32.42
CA MET A 1 -38.94 -17.33 -32.71
C MET A 1 -38.32 -15.93 -32.66
N TRP A 2 -38.84 -14.95 -33.40
CA TRP A 2 -38.30 -13.58 -33.44
C TRP A 2 -38.34 -12.80 -32.10
N LEU A 3 -39.44 -12.90 -31.34
CA LEU A 3 -39.59 -12.23 -30.05
C LEU A 3 -38.62 -12.78 -29.00
N ILE A 4 -38.44 -14.11 -28.98
CA ILE A 4 -37.51 -14.82 -28.08
C ILE A 4 -36.06 -14.37 -28.35
N MET A 5 -35.68 -14.24 -29.62
CA MET A 5 -34.35 -13.77 -30.01
C MET A 5 -34.07 -12.33 -29.56
N LYS A 6 -35.08 -11.44 -29.61
CA LYS A 6 -34.96 -10.06 -29.11
C LYS A 6 -34.79 -9.99 -27.60
N VAL A 7 -35.55 -10.78 -26.85
CA VAL A 7 -35.44 -10.86 -25.38
C VAL A 7 -34.05 -11.36 -24.99
N PHE A 8 -33.53 -12.37 -25.70
CA PHE A 8 -32.19 -12.90 -25.47
C PHE A 8 -31.09 -11.86 -25.75
N LEU A 9 -31.21 -11.10 -26.85
CA LEU A 9 -30.30 -10.00 -27.18
C LEU A 9 -30.32 -8.88 -26.12
N LEU A 10 -31.49 -8.54 -25.59
CA LEU A 10 -31.63 -7.53 -24.53
C LEU A 10 -30.97 -7.99 -23.21
N GLN A 11 -31.07 -9.27 -22.87
CA GLN A 11 -30.39 -9.83 -21.69
C GLN A 11 -28.87 -9.82 -21.83
N ILE A 12 -28.33 -10.15 -23.00
CA ILE A 12 -26.89 -10.07 -23.28
C ILE A 12 -26.42 -8.61 -23.20
N LEU A 13 -27.17 -7.68 -23.79
CA LEU A 13 -26.84 -6.26 -23.73
C LEU A 13 -26.84 -5.74 -22.28
N ALA A 14 -27.84 -6.13 -21.48
CA ALA A 14 -27.89 -5.79 -20.06
C ALA A 14 -26.69 -6.38 -19.31
N PHE A 15 -26.32 -7.64 -19.56
CA PHE A 15 -25.15 -8.24 -18.93
C PHE A 15 -23.84 -7.55 -19.32
N LEU A 16 -23.68 -7.13 -20.57
CA LEU A 16 -22.49 -6.38 -21.01
C LEU A 16 -22.42 -4.97 -20.38
N VAL A 17 -23.56 -4.29 -20.24
CA VAL A 17 -23.65 -2.95 -19.64
C VAL A 17 -23.47 -2.99 -18.11
N PHE A 18 -24.06 -3.97 -17.42
CA PHE A 18 -24.06 -4.04 -15.95
C PHE A 18 -23.01 -5.01 -15.37
N GLY A 19 -22.58 -6.03 -16.12
CA GLY A 19 -21.64 -7.07 -15.67
C GLY A 19 -20.18 -6.84 -16.08
N GLY A 20 -19.91 -5.97 -17.06
CA GLY A 20 -18.55 -5.67 -17.54
C GLY A 20 -17.67 -4.86 -16.59
N GLY A 21 -18.21 -4.42 -15.45
CA GLY A 21 -17.56 -3.48 -14.53
C GLY A 21 -16.82 -4.09 -13.34
N ILE A 22 -16.54 -5.39 -13.30
CA ILE A 22 -15.74 -5.97 -12.21
C ILE A 22 -14.26 -5.64 -12.43
N HIS A 23 -13.90 -4.38 -12.14
CA HIS A 23 -12.51 -3.97 -12.03
C HIS A 23 -11.91 -4.60 -10.76
N CYS A 24 -11.16 -5.68 -10.94
CA CYS A 24 -10.25 -6.15 -9.89
C CYS A 24 -9.04 -5.21 -9.88
N GLN A 25 -9.17 -4.07 -9.22
CA GLN A 25 -8.04 -3.17 -9.01
C GLN A 25 -7.25 -3.68 -7.81
N ALA A 26 -5.99 -4.03 -8.03
CA ALA A 26 -5.06 -4.30 -6.95
C ALA A 26 -5.00 -3.08 -6.02
N SER A 27 -5.21 -3.30 -4.72
CA SER A 27 -5.06 -2.23 -3.72
C SER A 27 -3.68 -1.61 -3.86
N THR A 28 -3.61 -0.28 -3.87
CA THR A 28 -2.36 0.46 -3.83
C THR A 28 -2.32 1.28 -2.56
N ARG A 29 -1.37 0.96 -1.67
CA ARG A 29 -1.22 1.65 -0.40
C ARG A 29 0.07 2.47 -0.40
N ARG A 30 -0.04 3.75 -0.03
CA ARG A 30 1.10 4.65 0.10
C ARG A 30 1.45 4.88 1.57
N LEU A 31 2.73 4.77 1.92
CA LEU A 31 3.27 4.99 3.25
C LEU A 31 4.38 6.03 3.18
N THR A 32 4.49 6.85 4.23
CA THR A 32 5.55 7.86 4.35
C THR A 32 6.50 7.48 5.47
N PHE A 33 7.77 7.32 5.11
CA PHE A 33 8.84 6.94 6.02
C PHE A 33 9.80 8.13 6.17
N VAL A 34 9.81 8.76 7.34
CA VAL A 34 10.77 9.81 7.68
C VAL A 34 11.90 9.19 8.49
N VAL A 35 13.06 9.02 7.86
CA VAL A 35 14.26 8.50 8.53
C VAL A 35 14.85 9.62 9.37
N ARG A 36 14.96 9.44 10.69
CA ARG A 36 15.49 10.46 11.61
C ARG A 36 16.14 9.85 12.85
N GLU A 37 17.05 10.59 13.47
CA GLU A 37 17.55 10.24 14.81
C GLU A 37 16.43 10.42 15.85
N ALA A 38 16.32 9.48 16.78
CA ALA A 38 15.46 9.58 17.96
C ALA A 38 16.16 8.98 19.18
N SER A 39 15.95 9.60 20.36
CA SER A 39 16.53 9.13 21.62
C SER A 39 15.79 7.91 22.13
N TYR A 40 16.52 6.85 22.46
CA TYR A 40 15.99 5.61 23.01
C TYR A 40 16.85 5.16 24.20
N THR A 41 16.21 4.86 25.32
CA THR A 41 16.91 4.42 26.54
C THR A 41 16.93 2.90 26.61
N ARG A 42 18.13 2.33 26.71
CA ARG A 42 18.33 0.90 26.93
C ARG A 42 19.44 0.69 27.95
N LEU A 43 19.25 -0.25 28.88
CA LEU A 43 20.21 -0.51 29.97
C LEU A 43 20.58 0.77 30.75
N CYS A 44 19.57 1.58 31.07
CA CYS A 44 19.70 2.85 31.80
C CYS A 44 20.53 3.94 31.09
N SER A 45 20.83 3.80 29.80
CA SER A 45 21.58 4.79 29.01
C SER A 45 20.76 5.26 27.79
N PRO A 46 20.48 6.57 27.66
CA PRO A 46 19.87 7.11 26.45
C PRO A 46 20.89 7.16 25.31
N LYS A 47 20.48 6.71 24.13
CA LYS A 47 21.25 6.80 22.89
C LYS A 47 20.36 7.28 21.76
N ASN A 48 20.86 8.20 20.93
CA ASN A 48 20.20 8.52 19.68
C ASN A 48 20.47 7.40 18.68
N ILE A 49 19.40 6.85 18.13
CA ILE A 49 19.45 5.82 17.09
C ILE A 49 18.68 6.28 15.86
N LEU A 50 19.06 5.78 14.69
CA LEU A 50 18.32 6.05 13.47
C LEU A 50 17.01 5.24 13.47
N THR A 51 15.90 5.90 13.17
CA THR A 51 14.54 5.33 13.25
C THR A 51 13.70 5.76 12.06
N ILE A 52 12.63 5.02 11.80
CA ILE A 52 11.56 5.46 10.89
C ILE A 52 10.47 6.13 11.72
N ASN A 53 10.11 7.36 11.37
CA ASN A 53 9.10 8.18 12.04
C ASN A 53 9.37 8.43 13.53
N GLY A 54 10.61 8.27 14.00
CA GLY A 54 10.95 8.38 15.43
C GLY A 54 10.55 7.16 16.27
N GLN A 55 10.14 6.06 15.63
CA GLN A 55 9.64 4.87 16.30
C GLN A 55 10.72 3.78 16.32
N PHE A 56 10.85 3.12 17.46
CA PHE A 56 11.69 1.93 17.62
C PHE A 56 10.92 0.86 18.43
N PRO A 57 10.62 -0.32 17.84
CA PRO A 57 10.80 -0.68 16.43
C PRO A 57 10.09 0.27 15.46
N GLY A 58 10.56 0.34 14.21
CA GLY A 58 9.89 1.12 13.17
C GLY A 58 8.49 0.57 12.86
N PRO A 59 7.65 1.33 12.14
CA PRO A 59 6.31 0.90 11.77
C PRO A 59 6.35 -0.33 10.86
N THR A 60 5.53 -1.34 11.17
CA THR A 60 5.38 -2.56 10.38
C THR A 60 4.62 -2.27 9.08
N ILE A 61 5.14 -2.76 7.95
CA ILE A 61 4.38 -2.81 6.70
C ILE A 61 3.51 -4.06 6.67
N TYR A 62 2.21 -3.86 6.50
CA TYR A 62 1.26 -4.94 6.23
C TYR A 62 0.87 -4.88 4.75
N ALA A 63 1.04 -6.00 4.05
CA ALA A 63 0.75 -6.15 2.63
C ALA A 63 -0.07 -7.41 2.37
N MET A 64 -1.04 -7.33 1.45
CA MET A 64 -1.73 -8.49 0.93
C MET A 64 -1.09 -8.98 -0.37
N LYS A 65 -1.23 -10.28 -0.69
CA LYS A 65 -0.73 -10.82 -1.96
C LYS A 65 -1.39 -10.09 -3.14
N GLY A 66 -0.57 -9.56 -4.04
CA GLY A 66 -1.01 -8.78 -5.21
C GLY A 66 -1.21 -7.29 -4.92
N GLU A 67 -1.05 -6.83 -3.68
CA GLU A 67 -1.07 -5.41 -3.33
C GLU A 67 0.23 -4.73 -3.78
N THR A 68 0.13 -3.46 -4.21
CA THR A 68 1.30 -2.60 -4.45
C THR A 68 1.47 -1.63 -3.30
N ILE A 69 2.62 -1.68 -2.62
CA ILE A 69 2.94 -0.70 -1.57
C ILE A 69 3.98 0.28 -2.09
N ILE A 70 3.66 1.57 -2.01
CA ILE A 70 4.55 2.67 -2.35
C ILE A 70 5.04 3.27 -1.03
N VAL A 71 6.36 3.29 -0.82
CA VAL A 71 6.96 3.89 0.37
C VAL A 71 7.76 5.12 -0.05
N ASP A 72 7.26 6.30 0.31
CA ASP A 72 7.97 7.57 0.12
C ASP A 72 8.94 7.76 1.29
N VAL A 73 10.24 7.68 1.01
CA VAL A 73 11.30 7.75 2.03
C VAL A 73 11.95 9.14 2.01
N TYR A 74 11.93 9.80 3.16
CA TYR A 74 12.57 11.09 3.38
C TYR A 74 13.73 10.90 4.35
N ASN A 75 14.96 11.01 3.85
CA ASN A 75 16.15 10.97 4.69
C ASN A 75 16.34 12.30 5.42
N LYS A 76 16.05 12.34 6.72
CA LYS A 76 16.41 13.42 7.65
C LYS A 76 17.47 12.97 8.66
N GLY A 77 18.13 11.84 8.41
CA GLY A 77 19.35 11.43 9.10
C GLY A 77 20.55 12.20 8.60
N LYS A 78 21.67 12.09 9.31
CA LYS A 78 22.94 12.73 8.93
C LYS A 78 23.67 11.98 7.82
N GLU A 79 23.48 10.66 7.77
CA GLU A 79 24.20 9.77 6.86
C GLU A 79 23.37 9.39 5.63
N ASN A 80 24.05 9.03 4.55
CA ASN A 80 23.43 8.41 3.39
C ASN A 80 22.98 6.99 3.75
N ILE A 81 21.79 6.60 3.28
CA ILE A 81 21.19 5.31 3.63
C ILE A 81 20.52 4.64 2.44
N THR A 82 20.35 3.33 2.55
CA THR A 82 19.54 2.50 1.65
C THR A 82 18.51 1.74 2.48
N ILE A 83 17.33 1.49 1.93
CA ILE A 83 16.28 0.66 2.55
C ILE A 83 16.28 -0.69 1.83
N HIS A 84 16.29 -1.78 2.58
CA HIS A 84 16.16 -3.14 2.06
C HIS A 84 14.86 -3.76 2.56
N TRP A 85 14.17 -4.49 1.68
CA TRP A 85 12.93 -5.21 1.96
C TRP A 85 13.20 -6.71 1.85
#